data_AF-A0A349LR52-F1
#
_entry.id   AF-A0A349LR52-F1
#
_cell.length_a   1.000
_cell.length_b   1.000
_cell.length_c   1.000
_cell.angle_alpha   90.00
_cell.angle_beta   90.00
_cell.angle_gamma   90.00
#
_symmetry.space_group_name_H-M   'P 1'
#
loop_
_entity.id
_entity.type
_entity.pdbx_description
1 polymer ?
#
loop_
_entity_poly.entity_id
_entity_poly.type
_entity_poly.pdbx_seq_one_letter_code
_entity_poly.pdbx_strand_id
1 'polypeptide(L)'
;MFCTQCGGANEDSAKFCASCGAELQGKNTATHQISMDDYYKAIVGPKSQDYYLQRFSRFDQRGSAGASWNWPAFFVTFYWFLYRKMWLHALVYFFLPTMMMVPASFAAAMAGSSANIVSAFCFIAYLVGIFVLLPMYANSFYYNHCQKKIAHEKASSNDVQRQLSELTRKGGTSGIALIFVVLLAVFGVGILAAVALPAYQSYTMKARVFEAVKVGSQAADSVASYYNQHQEIPANLQQAGFTTALPAFVQDITINRDNGVVTITLSAPQLDGKTILLVPSVDSNKQIVWGCMSQTIEKMYLPQHCQQ
;
A
#
# COMPACT_ATOMS: atom_id res chain seq x y z
N MET A 1 -47.10 2.38 2.97
CA MET A 1 -46.15 3.51 2.97
C MET A 1 -44.72 3.02 2.81
N PHE A 2 -43.80 3.83 2.27
CA PHE A 2 -42.40 3.43 2.10
C PHE A 2 -41.50 4.13 3.11
N CYS A 3 -40.45 3.44 3.58
CA CYS A 3 -39.50 4.00 4.54
C CYS A 3 -38.55 4.98 3.85
N THR A 4 -38.44 6.20 4.37
CA THR A 4 -37.54 7.24 3.84
C THR A 4 -36.06 6.93 4.06
N GLN A 5 -35.72 6.07 5.03
CA GLN A 5 -34.33 5.69 5.37
C GLN A 5 -33.79 4.55 4.50
N CYS A 6 -34.61 3.54 4.18
CA CYS A 6 -34.15 2.36 3.43
C CYS A 6 -34.95 2.03 2.16
N GLY A 7 -36.07 2.71 1.91
CA GLY A 7 -36.96 2.46 0.77
C GLY A 7 -37.80 1.19 0.88
N GLY A 8 -37.82 0.51 2.03
CA GLY A 8 -38.64 -0.69 2.26
C GLY A 8 -40.15 -0.38 2.23
N ALA A 9 -40.94 -1.29 1.65
CA ALA A 9 -42.40 -1.21 1.67
C ALA A 9 -42.95 -1.64 3.03
N ASN A 10 -43.91 -0.89 3.58
CA ASN A 10 -44.55 -1.18 4.86
C ASN A 10 -46.06 -0.94 4.75
N GLU A 11 -46.82 -1.57 5.64
CA GLU A 11 -48.26 -1.31 5.79
C GLU A 11 -48.50 0.15 6.19
N ASP A 12 -49.64 0.72 5.80
CA ASP A 12 -49.95 2.13 6.06
C ASP A 12 -50.17 2.47 7.55
N SER A 13 -50.33 1.46 8.40
CA SER A 13 -50.44 1.57 9.86
C SER A 13 -49.12 1.32 10.60
N ALA A 14 -48.05 0.92 9.90
CA ALA A 14 -46.79 0.55 10.52
C ALA A 14 -46.07 1.77 11.12
N LYS A 15 -45.73 1.71 12.41
CA LYS A 15 -44.94 2.75 13.11
C LYS A 15 -43.43 2.61 12.90
N PHE A 16 -42.95 1.42 12.55
CA PHE A 16 -41.52 1.13 12.33
C PHE A 16 -41.33 0.38 11.02
N CYS A 17 -40.22 0.63 10.35
CA CYS A 17 -39.89 -0.03 9.10
C CYS A 17 -39.44 -1.48 9.34
N ALA A 18 -40.12 -2.43 8.71
CA ALA A 18 -39.81 -3.86 8.80
C ALA A 18 -38.40 -4.22 8.28
N SER A 19 -37.82 -3.42 7.38
CA SER A 19 -36.52 -3.72 6.76
C SER A 19 -35.31 -3.09 7.48
N CYS A 20 -35.48 -1.96 8.16
CA CYS A 20 -34.35 -1.24 8.78
C CYS A 20 -34.58 -0.75 10.22
N GLY A 21 -35.78 -0.95 10.78
CA GLY A 21 -36.12 -0.54 12.14
C GLY A 21 -36.35 0.96 12.35
N ALA A 22 -36.21 1.79 11.31
CA ALA A 22 -36.44 3.23 11.42
C ALA A 22 -37.92 3.55 11.71
N GLU A 23 -38.16 4.57 12.55
CA GLU A 23 -39.51 5.08 12.82
C GLU A 23 -40.12 5.67 11.54
N LEU A 24 -41.35 5.25 11.23
CA LEU A 24 -42.13 5.71 10.10
C LEU A 24 -43.00 6.87 10.59
N GLN A 25 -42.67 8.09 10.15
CA GLN A 25 -43.48 9.26 10.48
C GLN A 25 -44.87 9.11 9.83
N GLY A 26 -45.91 8.96 10.66
CA GLY A 26 -47.30 9.01 10.23
C GLY A 26 -47.63 10.35 9.54
N LYS A 27 -48.73 10.41 8.79
CA LYS A 27 -49.22 11.51 7.91
C LYS A 27 -49.36 12.92 8.53
N ASN A 28 -48.42 13.40 9.34
CA ASN A 28 -48.30 14.78 9.75
C ASN A 28 -47.23 15.46 8.89
N THR A 29 -47.51 15.57 7.59
CA THR A 29 -46.77 16.47 6.73
C THR A 29 -47.36 17.86 6.95
N ALA A 30 -46.82 18.60 7.92
CA ALA A 30 -46.70 20.04 7.73
C ALA A 30 -46.15 20.24 6.32
N THR A 31 -46.73 21.18 5.55
CA THR A 31 -46.47 21.43 4.13
C THR A 31 -45.02 21.86 3.89
N HIS A 32 -44.05 20.99 4.15
CA HIS A 32 -42.66 21.16 3.80
C HIS A 32 -42.61 20.89 2.31
N GLN A 33 -42.63 21.96 1.53
CA GLN A 33 -42.44 21.92 0.09
C GLN A 33 -41.14 21.17 -0.17
N ILE A 34 -41.23 19.98 -0.76
CA ILE A 34 -40.08 19.08 -0.92
C ILE A 34 -39.10 19.75 -1.87
N SER A 35 -37.91 20.03 -1.35
CA SER A 35 -36.87 20.81 -2.04
C SER A 35 -36.00 19.89 -2.89
N MET A 36 -35.23 20.47 -3.82
CA MET A 36 -34.26 19.69 -4.61
C MET A 36 -33.22 19.00 -3.70
N ASP A 37 -32.86 19.64 -2.58
CA ASP A 37 -31.96 19.07 -1.59
C ASP A 37 -32.48 17.77 -1.00
N ASP A 38 -33.79 17.62 -0.82
CA ASP A 38 -34.38 16.38 -0.28
C ASP A 38 -34.24 15.22 -1.27
N TYR A 39 -34.34 15.49 -2.58
CA TYR A 39 -34.03 14.52 -3.63
C TYR A 39 -32.54 14.15 -3.65
N TYR A 40 -31.63 15.12 -3.43
CA TYR A 40 -30.20 14.84 -3.34
C TYR A 40 -29.85 14.01 -2.11
N LYS A 41 -30.43 14.30 -0.94
CA LYS A 41 -30.26 13.50 0.28
C LYS A 41 -30.69 12.06 0.04
N ALA A 42 -31.85 11.85 -0.57
CA ALA A 42 -32.36 10.51 -0.89
C ALA A 42 -31.39 9.73 -1.78
N ILE A 43 -30.90 10.30 -2.88
CA ILE A 43 -30.05 9.57 -3.83
C ILE A 43 -28.60 9.41 -3.37
N VAL A 44 -28.01 10.38 -2.67
CA VAL A 44 -26.62 10.30 -2.19
C VAL A 44 -26.51 9.36 -0.99
N GLY A 45 -27.54 9.36 -0.15
CA GLY A 45 -27.58 8.63 1.11
C GLY A 45 -26.78 9.33 2.21
N PRO A 46 -26.82 8.79 3.44
CA PRO A 46 -26.30 9.46 4.64
C PRO A 46 -24.78 9.59 4.66
N LYS A 47 -24.06 8.69 3.97
CA LYS A 47 -22.60 8.69 3.93
C LYS A 47 -22.11 9.81 3.01
N SER A 48 -21.29 10.73 3.54
CA SER A 48 -20.70 11.88 2.82
C SER A 48 -21.73 12.84 2.20
N GLN A 49 -22.93 12.89 2.77
CA GLN A 49 -24.03 13.70 2.27
C GLN A 49 -23.64 15.19 2.18
N ASP A 50 -23.12 15.76 3.27
CA ASP A 50 -22.77 17.18 3.36
C ASP A 50 -21.75 17.60 2.29
N TYR A 51 -20.76 16.73 2.03
CA TYR A 51 -19.73 16.95 1.02
C TYR A 51 -20.32 17.15 -0.38
N TYR A 52 -21.32 16.34 -0.76
CA TYR A 52 -21.94 16.41 -2.09
C TYR A 52 -22.99 17.50 -2.16
N LEU A 53 -23.82 17.68 -1.13
CA LEU A 53 -24.83 18.74 -1.10
C LEU A 53 -24.20 20.13 -1.25
N GLN A 54 -23.07 20.38 -0.58
CA GLN A 54 -22.35 21.64 -0.74
C GLN A 54 -21.84 21.86 -2.17
N ARG A 55 -21.50 20.80 -2.90
CA ARG A 55 -21.01 20.90 -4.28
C ARG A 55 -22.15 21.01 -5.29
N PHE A 56 -23.22 20.26 -5.07
CA PHE A 56 -24.41 20.27 -5.90
C PHE A 56 -25.07 21.65 -5.86
N SER A 57 -25.25 22.22 -4.66
CA SER A 57 -25.76 23.60 -4.51
C SER A 57 -24.93 24.64 -5.26
N ARG A 58 -23.59 24.53 -5.26
CA ARG A 58 -22.72 25.41 -6.07
C ARG A 58 -22.91 25.21 -7.58
N PHE A 59 -23.15 23.98 -8.03
CA PHE A 59 -23.44 23.70 -9.44
C PHE A 59 -24.81 24.21 -9.85
N ASP A 60 -25.81 24.07 -8.98
CA ASP A 60 -27.16 24.60 -9.19
C ASP A 60 -27.14 26.13 -9.28
N GLN A 61 -26.43 26.82 -8.36
CA GLN A 61 -26.27 28.28 -8.38
C GLN A 61 -25.58 28.77 -9.65
N ARG A 62 -24.61 28.00 -10.17
CA ARG A 62 -23.89 28.31 -11.41
C ARG A 62 -24.66 27.89 -12.68
N GLY A 63 -25.71 27.10 -12.54
CA GLY A 63 -26.44 26.47 -13.65
C GLY A 63 -25.62 25.45 -14.47
N SER A 64 -24.41 25.09 -14.02
CA SER A 64 -23.53 24.15 -14.73
C SER A 64 -22.60 23.40 -13.80
N ALA A 65 -22.43 22.10 -14.09
CA ALA A 65 -21.50 21.23 -13.38
C ALA A 65 -20.06 21.51 -13.85
N GLY A 66 -19.33 22.30 -13.07
CA GLY A 66 -17.95 22.71 -13.37
C GLY A 66 -16.89 21.79 -12.76
N ALA A 67 -15.62 22.12 -13.02
CA ALA A 67 -14.47 21.45 -12.42
C ALA A 67 -14.46 21.60 -10.89
N SER A 68 -14.27 20.48 -10.18
CA SER A 68 -14.02 20.46 -8.74
C SER A 68 -13.29 19.19 -8.34
N TRP A 69 -12.21 19.34 -7.57
CA TRP A 69 -11.40 18.21 -7.16
C TRP A 69 -12.18 17.17 -6.32
N ASN A 70 -11.91 15.89 -6.57
CA ASN A 70 -12.46 14.77 -5.83
C ASN A 70 -11.33 13.82 -5.40
N TRP A 71 -11.03 13.83 -4.09
CA TRP A 71 -9.97 13.00 -3.51
C TRP A 71 -10.21 11.49 -3.64
N PRO A 72 -11.41 10.95 -3.34
CA PRO A 72 -11.67 9.53 -3.57
C PRO A 72 -11.44 9.07 -5.02
N ALA A 73 -11.89 9.87 -5.99
CA ALA A 73 -11.67 9.56 -7.40
C ALA A 73 -10.17 9.57 -7.74
N PHE A 74 -9.40 10.54 -7.24
CA PHE A 74 -7.96 10.60 -7.51
C PHE A 74 -7.20 9.30 -7.16
N PHE A 75 -7.43 8.75 -5.96
CA PHE A 75 -6.70 7.55 -5.53
C PHE A 75 -7.31 6.23 -6.02
N VAL A 76 -8.65 6.18 -6.12
CA VAL A 76 -9.38 4.92 -6.37
C VAL A 76 -10.55 5.11 -7.33
N THR A 77 -10.32 5.79 -8.47
CA THR A 77 -11.33 6.12 -9.50
C THR A 77 -12.33 4.99 -9.78
N PHE A 78 -11.83 3.83 -10.23
CA PHE A 78 -12.66 2.71 -10.67
C PHE A 78 -13.63 2.28 -9.56
N TYR A 79 -13.10 2.09 -8.36
CA TYR A 79 -13.86 1.66 -7.21
C TYR A 79 -14.79 2.73 -6.70
N TRP A 80 -14.41 4.00 -6.79
CA TRP A 80 -15.29 5.12 -6.45
C TRP A 80 -16.53 5.12 -7.36
N PHE A 81 -16.39 4.85 -8.67
CA PHE A 81 -17.54 4.68 -9.56
C PHE A 81 -18.43 3.50 -9.14
N LEU A 82 -17.86 2.33 -8.84
CA LEU A 82 -18.62 1.16 -8.38
C LEU A 82 -19.33 1.43 -7.05
N TYR A 83 -18.64 2.06 -6.11
CA TYR A 83 -19.15 2.44 -4.80
C TYR A 83 -20.37 3.36 -4.90
N ARG A 84 -20.35 4.32 -5.84
CA ARG A 84 -21.46 5.24 -6.13
C ARG A 84 -22.46 4.70 -7.17
N LYS A 85 -22.37 3.42 -7.53
CA LYS A 85 -23.26 2.75 -8.49
C LYS A 85 -23.30 3.43 -9.87
N MET A 86 -22.16 3.98 -10.31
CA MET A 86 -21.97 4.56 -11.65
C MET A 86 -21.33 3.51 -12.58
N TRP A 87 -22.04 2.39 -12.79
CA TRP A 87 -21.53 1.20 -13.48
C TRP A 87 -21.02 1.47 -14.90
N LEU A 88 -21.70 2.34 -15.66
CA LEU A 88 -21.28 2.68 -17.01
C LEU A 88 -19.91 3.39 -17.02
N HIS A 89 -19.70 4.34 -16.11
CA HIS A 89 -18.43 5.06 -16.00
C HIS A 89 -17.31 4.13 -15.52
N ALA A 90 -17.61 3.20 -14.61
CA ALA A 90 -16.67 2.17 -14.18
C ALA A 90 -16.25 1.26 -15.36
N LEU A 91 -17.21 0.83 -16.19
CA LEU A 91 -16.95 0.01 -17.37
C LEU A 91 -16.07 0.77 -18.37
N VAL A 92 -16.44 2.00 -18.71
CA VAL A 92 -15.64 2.85 -19.61
C VAL A 92 -14.23 3.02 -19.04
N TYR A 93 -14.09 3.35 -17.76
CA TYR A 93 -12.78 3.48 -17.12
C TYR A 93 -11.94 2.20 -17.18
N PHE A 94 -12.55 1.02 -17.05
CA PHE A 94 -11.83 -0.26 -17.08
C PHE A 94 -11.35 -0.65 -18.49
N PHE A 95 -12.19 -0.45 -19.51
CA PHE A 95 -11.88 -0.91 -20.86
C PHE A 95 -11.21 0.15 -21.74
N LEU A 96 -11.46 1.44 -21.50
CA LEU A 96 -10.88 2.54 -22.29
C LEU A 96 -9.34 2.50 -22.35
N PRO A 97 -8.61 2.27 -21.23
CA PRO A 97 -7.16 2.15 -21.27
C PRO A 97 -6.68 1.05 -22.21
N THR A 98 -7.29 -0.14 -22.14
CA THR A 98 -6.93 -1.28 -22.99
C THR A 98 -7.25 -1.02 -24.45
N MET A 99 -8.41 -0.42 -24.73
CA MET A 99 -8.81 -0.05 -26.09
C MET A 99 -7.90 1.02 -26.72
N MET A 100 -7.31 1.92 -25.93
CA MET A 100 -6.38 2.92 -26.45
C MET A 100 -4.93 2.41 -26.52
N MET A 101 -4.45 1.74 -25.47
CA MET A 101 -3.03 1.37 -25.35
C MET A 101 -2.64 0.17 -26.20
N VAL A 102 -3.52 -0.84 -26.37
CA VAL A 102 -3.17 -2.05 -27.13
C VAL A 102 -2.97 -1.75 -28.61
N PRO A 103 -3.89 -1.05 -29.31
CA PRO A 103 -3.67 -0.68 -30.70
C PRO A 103 -2.48 0.27 -30.88
N ALA A 104 -2.28 1.21 -29.95
CA ALA A 104 -1.15 2.14 -30.00
C ALA A 104 0.19 1.41 -29.86
N SER A 105 0.28 0.43 -28.95
CA SER A 105 1.49 -0.39 -28.78
C SER A 105 1.76 -1.27 -30.00
N PHE A 106 0.71 -1.85 -30.58
CA PHE A 106 0.83 -2.66 -31.80
C PHE A 106 1.29 -1.80 -33.00
N ALA A 107 0.70 -0.61 -33.18
CA ALA A 107 1.10 0.32 -34.22
C ALA A 107 2.54 0.81 -34.05
N ALA A 108 2.96 1.12 -32.82
CA ALA A 108 4.34 1.52 -32.52
C ALA A 108 5.34 0.40 -32.83
N ALA A 109 5.01 -0.86 -32.51
CA ALA A 109 5.85 -2.01 -32.84
C ALA A 109 6.04 -2.18 -34.37
N MET A 110 5.03 -1.85 -35.18
CA MET A 110 5.13 -1.88 -36.65
C MET A 110 5.90 -0.69 -37.25
N ALA A 111 5.94 0.46 -36.57
CA ALA A 111 6.48 1.71 -37.12
C ALA A 111 7.98 1.95 -36.83
N GLY A 112 8.62 1.15 -35.98
CA GLY A 112 10.06 1.26 -35.67
C GLY A 112 10.43 2.44 -34.77
N SER A 113 11.73 2.76 -34.68
CA SER A 113 12.31 3.62 -33.64
C SER A 113 11.87 5.10 -33.64
N SER A 114 11.23 5.59 -34.71
CA SER A 114 10.70 6.97 -34.80
C SER A 114 9.37 7.16 -34.05
N ALA A 115 8.72 6.09 -33.60
CA ALA A 115 7.44 6.13 -32.90
C ALA A 115 7.54 6.51 -31.41
N ASN A 116 8.73 6.46 -30.81
CA ASN A 116 8.91 6.52 -29.35
C ASN A 116 8.48 7.85 -28.72
N ILE A 117 8.76 8.99 -29.37
CA ILE A 117 8.44 10.31 -28.82
C ILE A 117 6.92 10.57 -28.85
N VAL A 118 6.25 10.23 -29.95
CA VAL A 118 4.80 10.39 -30.09
C VAL A 118 4.07 9.49 -29.09
N SER A 119 4.49 8.23 -28.96
CA SER A 119 3.94 7.30 -27.95
C SER A 119 4.12 7.82 -26.52
N ALA A 120 5.26 8.44 -26.20
CA ALA A 120 5.48 9.05 -24.89
C ALA A 120 4.52 10.22 -24.62
N PHE A 121 4.32 11.13 -25.58
CA PHE A 121 3.36 12.23 -25.43
C PHE A 121 1.92 11.72 -25.28
N CYS A 122 1.51 10.73 -26.07
CA CYS A 122 0.20 10.09 -25.93
C CYS A 122 0.01 9.47 -24.55
N PHE A 123 1.06 8.80 -24.03
CA PHE A 123 1.02 8.21 -22.70
C PHE A 123 0.92 9.27 -21.59
N ILE A 124 1.69 10.36 -21.69
CA ILE A 124 1.60 11.49 -20.74
C ILE A 124 0.20 12.12 -20.78
N ALA A 125 -0.35 12.38 -21.97
CA ALA A 125 -1.70 12.92 -22.11
C ALA A 125 -2.77 12.00 -21.50
N TYR A 126 -2.60 10.68 -21.68
CA TYR A 126 -3.45 9.68 -21.03
C TYR A 126 -3.33 9.73 -19.49
N LEU A 127 -2.12 9.82 -18.95
CA LEU A 127 -1.91 9.98 -17.50
C LEU A 127 -2.56 11.25 -16.97
N VAL A 128 -2.42 12.38 -17.66
CA VAL A 128 -3.10 13.63 -17.30
C VAL A 128 -4.63 13.46 -17.34
N GLY A 129 -5.15 12.77 -18.36
CA GLY A 129 -6.58 12.46 -18.45
C GLY A 129 -7.10 11.67 -17.25
N ILE A 130 -6.39 10.60 -16.87
CA ILE A 130 -6.81 9.68 -15.81
C ILE A 130 -6.54 10.24 -14.41
N PHE A 131 -5.38 10.85 -14.16
CA PHE A 131 -4.98 11.28 -12.82
C PHE A 131 -5.32 12.75 -12.51
N VAL A 132 -5.57 13.58 -13.51
CA VAL A 132 -5.87 15.01 -13.28
C VAL A 132 -7.29 15.34 -13.72
N LEU A 133 -7.62 15.13 -15.00
CA LEU A 133 -8.90 15.58 -15.54
C LEU A 133 -10.08 14.81 -14.94
N LEU A 134 -9.95 13.49 -14.81
CA LEU A 134 -11.05 12.68 -14.33
C LEU A 134 -11.39 12.95 -12.84
N PRO A 135 -10.43 13.03 -11.90
CA PRO A 135 -10.71 13.47 -10.52
C PRO A 135 -11.23 14.90 -10.43
N MET A 136 -10.82 15.78 -11.35
CA MET A 136 -11.30 17.15 -11.45
C MET A 136 -12.77 17.24 -11.92
N TYR A 137 -13.27 16.27 -12.68
CA TYR A 137 -14.67 16.23 -13.15
C TYR A 137 -15.53 15.16 -12.48
N ALA A 138 -14.97 14.38 -11.56
CA ALA A 138 -15.68 13.28 -10.91
C ALA A 138 -16.95 13.75 -10.19
N ASN A 139 -16.90 14.86 -9.44
CA ASN A 139 -18.09 15.42 -8.80
C ASN A 139 -19.17 15.81 -9.82
N SER A 140 -18.76 16.33 -10.98
CA SER A 140 -19.64 16.74 -12.08
C SER A 140 -20.31 15.54 -12.73
N PHE A 141 -19.57 14.45 -12.95
CA PHE A 141 -20.15 13.18 -13.43
C PHE A 141 -21.18 12.63 -12.44
N TYR A 142 -20.87 12.65 -11.14
CA TYR A 142 -21.81 12.17 -10.14
C TYR A 142 -23.04 13.06 -10.02
N TYR A 143 -22.88 14.38 -10.07
CA TYR A 143 -23.99 15.33 -10.12
C TYR A 143 -24.91 15.07 -11.31
N ASN A 144 -24.36 14.94 -12.52
CA ASN A 144 -25.14 14.67 -13.74
C ASN A 144 -25.85 13.31 -13.66
N HIS A 145 -25.21 12.30 -13.08
CA HIS A 145 -25.83 11.00 -12.83
C HIS A 145 -27.00 11.09 -11.86
N CYS A 146 -26.85 11.84 -10.76
CA CYS A 146 -27.93 12.08 -9.80
C CYS A 146 -29.09 12.85 -10.43
N GLN A 147 -28.80 13.94 -11.15
CA GLN A 147 -29.81 14.73 -11.86
C GLN A 147 -30.61 13.89 -12.86
N LYS A 148 -29.94 13.08 -13.69
CA LYS A 148 -30.62 12.20 -14.66
C LYS A 148 -31.57 11.20 -13.98
N LYS A 149 -31.15 10.62 -12.84
CA LYS A 149 -32.00 9.70 -12.07
C LYS A 149 -33.18 10.42 -11.42
N ILE A 150 -32.96 11.59 -10.81
CA ILE A 150 -34.03 12.37 -10.19
C ILE A 150 -35.06 12.80 -11.24
N ALA A 151 -34.61 13.29 -12.41
CA ALA A 151 -35.49 13.67 -13.51
C ALA A 151 -36.33 12.48 -14.02
N HIS A 152 -35.72 11.30 -14.15
CA HIS A 152 -36.43 10.09 -14.56
C HIS A 152 -37.52 9.67 -13.54
N GLU A 153 -37.22 9.68 -12.24
CA GLU A 153 -38.21 9.31 -11.21
C GLU A 153 -39.33 10.37 -11.10
N LYS A 154 -38.99 11.66 -11.23
CA LYS A 154 -39.98 12.75 -11.29
C LYS A 154 -40.94 12.61 -12.48
N ALA A 155 -40.46 12.11 -13.61
CA ALA A 155 -41.30 11.85 -14.78
C ALA A 155 -42.15 10.57 -14.66
N SER A 156 -41.71 9.58 -13.85
CA SER A 156 -42.36 8.27 -13.76
C SER A 156 -43.51 8.19 -12.76
N SER A 157 -43.57 9.06 -11.75
CA SER A 157 -44.60 9.01 -10.71
C SER A 157 -44.93 10.41 -10.21
N ASN A 158 -46.21 10.68 -9.90
CA ASN A 158 -46.65 11.95 -9.30
C ASN A 158 -46.59 11.93 -7.76
N ASP A 159 -46.39 10.76 -7.15
CA ASP A 159 -46.30 10.64 -5.68
C ASP A 159 -44.87 10.90 -5.22
N VAL A 160 -44.67 12.03 -4.54
CA VAL A 160 -43.36 12.47 -4.08
C VAL A 160 -42.74 11.52 -3.06
N GLN A 161 -43.55 10.90 -2.19
CA GLN A 161 -42.99 9.96 -1.20
C GLN A 161 -42.50 8.68 -1.85
N ARG A 162 -43.21 8.24 -2.90
CA ARG A 162 -42.76 7.13 -3.72
C ARG A 162 -41.47 7.47 -4.48
N GLN A 163 -41.37 8.68 -5.04
CA GLN A 163 -40.14 9.14 -5.71
C GLN A 163 -38.92 9.10 -4.77
N LEU A 164 -39.04 9.67 -3.56
CA LEU A 164 -37.94 9.71 -2.60
C LEU A 164 -37.53 8.31 -2.15
N SER A 165 -38.50 7.43 -1.87
CA SER A 165 -38.23 6.07 -1.43
C SER A 165 -37.52 5.23 -2.50
N GLU A 166 -37.93 5.39 -3.77
CA GLU A 166 -37.28 4.76 -4.92
C GLU A 166 -35.84 5.28 -5.12
N LEU A 167 -35.63 6.59 -4.96
CA LEU A 167 -34.30 7.20 -5.03
C LEU A 167 -33.38 6.72 -3.91
N THR A 168 -33.88 6.61 -2.67
CA THR A 168 -33.11 6.03 -1.55
C THR A 168 -32.72 4.59 -1.83
N ARG A 169 -33.62 3.78 -2.39
CA ARG A 169 -33.35 2.38 -2.74
C ARG A 169 -32.31 2.23 -3.87
N LYS A 170 -32.47 3.00 -4.95
CA LYS A 170 -31.59 2.95 -6.14
C LYS A 170 -30.27 3.69 -5.94
N GLY A 171 -30.23 4.65 -5.01
CA GLY A 171 -29.11 5.50 -4.66
C GLY A 171 -28.17 4.89 -3.62
N GLY A 172 -27.53 5.74 -2.83
CA GLY A 172 -26.62 5.37 -1.76
C GLY A 172 -25.32 4.72 -2.25
N THR A 173 -24.75 3.86 -1.40
CA THR A 173 -23.43 3.24 -1.60
C THR A 173 -23.54 1.74 -1.78
N SER A 174 -22.71 1.15 -2.64
CA SER A 174 -22.64 -0.30 -2.82
C SER A 174 -21.77 -0.95 -1.72
N GLY A 175 -22.38 -1.77 -0.86
CA GLY A 175 -21.66 -2.53 0.17
C GLY A 175 -20.70 -3.56 -0.42
N ILE A 176 -21.08 -4.21 -1.51
CA ILE A 176 -20.24 -5.19 -2.23
C ILE A 176 -18.97 -4.51 -2.77
N ALA A 177 -19.11 -3.32 -3.36
CA ALA A 177 -17.94 -2.57 -3.87
C ALA A 177 -16.95 -2.23 -2.75
N LEU A 178 -17.44 -1.95 -1.53
CA LEU A 178 -16.58 -1.66 -0.38
C LEU A 178 -15.77 -2.89 0.05
N ILE A 179 -16.37 -4.09 0.04
CA ILE A 179 -15.66 -5.35 0.36
C ILE A 179 -14.49 -5.56 -0.60
N PHE A 180 -14.71 -5.39 -1.91
CA PHE A 180 -13.64 -5.54 -2.90
C PHE A 180 -12.48 -4.56 -2.69
N VAL A 181 -12.77 -3.30 -2.33
CA VAL A 181 -11.72 -2.30 -2.04
C VAL A 181 -10.89 -2.70 -0.83
N VAL A 182 -11.53 -3.08 0.27
CA VAL A 182 -10.83 -3.50 1.50
C VAL A 182 -10.00 -4.75 1.24
N LEU A 183 -10.56 -5.73 0.54
CA LEU A 183 -9.90 -6.98 0.22
C LEU A 183 -8.61 -6.72 -0.58
N LEU A 184 -8.67 -5.91 -1.64
CA LEU A 184 -7.49 -5.57 -2.42
C LEU A 184 -6.43 -4.80 -1.62
N ALA A 185 -6.83 -3.91 -0.72
CA ALA A 185 -5.89 -3.22 0.15
C ALA A 185 -5.15 -4.20 1.07
N VAL A 186 -5.86 -5.16 1.68
CA VAL A 186 -5.26 -6.20 2.53
C VAL A 186 -4.31 -7.10 1.75
N PHE A 187 -4.71 -7.56 0.56
CA PHE A 187 -3.84 -8.37 -0.30
C PHE A 187 -2.60 -7.59 -0.76
N GLY A 188 -2.75 -6.32 -1.16
CA GLY A 188 -1.64 -5.47 -1.57
C GLY A 188 -0.61 -5.28 -0.46
N VAL A 189 -1.05 -4.98 0.76
CA VAL A 189 -0.16 -4.87 1.93
C VAL A 189 0.50 -6.21 2.24
N GLY A 190 -0.24 -7.33 2.14
CA GLY A 190 0.31 -8.67 2.36
C GLY A 190 1.43 -9.02 1.38
N ILE A 191 1.26 -8.73 0.09
CA ILE A 191 2.30 -8.95 -0.93
C ILE A 191 3.53 -8.07 -0.65
N LEU A 192 3.32 -6.79 -0.35
CA LEU A 192 4.42 -5.87 -0.02
C LEU A 192 5.19 -6.36 1.21
N ALA A 193 4.51 -6.81 2.26
CA ALA A 193 5.13 -7.37 3.45
C ALA A 193 5.90 -8.67 3.15
N ALA A 194 5.34 -9.57 2.33
CA ALA A 194 5.98 -10.83 1.96
C ALA A 194 7.31 -10.63 1.21
N VAL A 195 7.46 -9.55 0.45
CA VAL A 195 8.73 -9.19 -0.23
C VAL A 195 9.66 -8.38 0.68
N ALA A 196 9.12 -7.42 1.44
CA ALA A 196 9.93 -6.52 2.25
C ALA A 196 10.56 -7.20 3.48
N LEU A 197 9.83 -8.10 4.15
CA LEU A 197 10.31 -8.80 5.34
C LEU A 197 11.57 -9.64 5.10
N PRO A 198 11.64 -10.55 4.10
CA PRO A 198 12.85 -11.35 3.86
C PRO A 198 14.04 -10.50 3.40
N ALA A 199 13.78 -9.43 2.62
CA ALA A 199 14.81 -8.48 2.23
C ALA A 199 15.40 -7.79 3.46
N TYR A 200 14.55 -7.28 4.37
CA TYR A 200 15.00 -6.63 5.60
C TYR A 200 15.82 -7.58 6.49
N GLN A 201 15.38 -8.83 6.66
CA GLN A 201 16.13 -9.85 7.40
C GLN A 201 17.55 -10.04 6.82
N SER A 202 17.66 -10.14 5.49
CA SER A 202 18.94 -10.27 4.79
C SER A 202 19.89 -9.09 5.05
N TYR A 203 19.37 -7.86 5.08
CA TYR A 203 20.16 -6.68 5.43
C TYR A 203 20.63 -6.70 6.88
N THR A 204 19.76 -7.06 7.82
CA THR A 204 20.14 -7.14 9.23
C THR A 204 21.16 -8.24 9.52
N MET A 205 21.08 -9.38 8.82
CA MET A 205 22.09 -10.43 8.91
C MET A 205 23.46 -9.95 8.43
N LYS A 206 23.53 -9.32 7.25
CA LYS A 206 24.78 -8.72 6.73
C LYS A 206 25.41 -7.73 7.70
N ALA A 207 24.59 -6.84 8.26
CA ALA A 207 25.06 -5.83 9.21
C ALA A 207 25.64 -6.47 10.48
N ARG A 208 24.95 -7.46 11.05
CA ARG A 208 25.42 -8.21 12.24
C ARG A 208 26.71 -8.98 11.98
N VAL A 209 26.81 -9.66 10.83
CA VAL A 209 28.04 -10.36 10.42
C VAL A 209 29.19 -9.37 10.27
N PHE A 210 28.97 -8.22 9.64
CA PHE A 210 29.99 -7.19 9.49
C PHE A 210 30.48 -6.65 10.85
N GLU A 211 29.55 -6.40 11.78
CA GLU A 211 29.90 -5.96 13.14
C GLU A 211 30.63 -7.04 13.94
N ALA A 212 30.21 -8.31 13.81
CA ALA A 212 30.90 -9.43 14.44
C ALA A 212 32.33 -9.58 13.91
N VAL A 213 32.54 -9.48 12.59
CA VAL A 213 33.87 -9.50 11.97
C VAL A 213 34.72 -8.33 12.48
N LYS A 214 34.14 -7.13 12.62
CA LYS A 214 34.85 -5.96 13.15
C LYS A 214 35.37 -6.21 14.58
N VAL A 215 34.52 -6.72 15.48
CA VAL A 215 34.93 -7.03 16.86
C VAL A 215 35.92 -8.18 16.90
N GLY A 216 35.73 -9.21 16.07
CA GLY A 216 36.69 -10.32 15.95
C GLY A 216 38.04 -9.89 15.40
N SER A 217 38.08 -8.93 14.48
CA SER A 217 39.34 -8.37 13.96
C SER A 217 40.13 -7.69 15.06
N GLN A 218 39.47 -6.98 15.97
CA GLN A 218 40.13 -6.39 17.15
C GLN A 218 40.72 -7.47 18.09
N ALA A 219 40.02 -8.59 18.25
CA ALA A 219 40.54 -9.73 19.01
C ALA A 219 41.77 -10.33 18.31
N ALA A 220 41.72 -10.49 16.99
CA ALA A 220 42.81 -10.99 16.17
C ALA A 220 44.04 -10.06 16.22
N ASP A 221 43.86 -8.74 16.19
CA ASP A 221 44.93 -7.75 16.35
C ASP A 221 45.60 -7.83 17.74
N SER A 222 44.80 -8.09 18.78
CA SER A 222 45.31 -8.29 20.15
C SER A 222 46.17 -9.55 20.24
N VAL A 223 45.72 -10.64 19.61
CA VAL A 223 46.47 -11.91 19.49
C VAL A 223 47.77 -11.71 18.73
N ALA A 224 47.74 -11.02 17.58
CA ALA A 224 48.94 -10.72 16.79
C ALA A 224 49.94 -9.88 17.59
N SER A 225 49.47 -8.88 18.34
CA SER A 225 50.31 -8.05 19.21
C SER A 225 50.96 -8.87 20.32
N TYR A 226 50.20 -9.77 20.96
CA TYR A 226 50.72 -10.67 21.98
C TYR A 226 51.81 -11.60 21.43
N TYR A 227 51.54 -12.21 20.26
CA TYR A 227 52.49 -13.10 19.58
C TYR A 227 53.78 -12.37 19.20
N ASN A 228 53.69 -11.14 18.68
CA ASN A 228 54.87 -10.35 18.34
C ASN A 228 55.78 -10.07 19.55
N GLN A 229 55.20 -9.93 20.74
CA GLN A 229 55.95 -9.65 21.97
C GLN A 229 56.52 -10.91 22.62
N HIS A 230 55.75 -12.00 22.66
CA HIS A 230 56.09 -13.20 23.43
C HIS A 230 56.59 -14.37 22.57
N GLN A 231 56.40 -14.30 21.24
CA GLN A 231 56.65 -15.38 20.28
C GLN A 231 55.86 -16.67 20.59
N GLU A 232 54.74 -16.54 21.31
CA GLU A 232 53.86 -17.63 21.74
C GLU A 232 52.39 -17.27 21.47
N ILE A 233 51.56 -18.27 21.13
CA ILE A 233 50.12 -18.09 20.93
C ILE A 233 49.46 -17.99 22.31
N PRO A 234 48.64 -16.96 22.60
CA PRO A 234 48.02 -16.78 23.90
C PRO A 234 47.01 -17.91 24.19
N ALA A 235 46.89 -18.28 25.46
CA ALA A 235 46.03 -19.38 25.89
C ALA A 235 44.53 -19.04 25.78
N ASN A 236 44.19 -17.75 25.83
CA ASN A 236 42.85 -17.18 25.67
C ASN A 236 42.95 -15.70 25.26
N LEU A 237 41.83 -15.08 24.88
CA LEU A 237 41.80 -13.68 24.44
C LEU A 237 42.11 -12.69 25.56
N GLN A 238 41.79 -13.01 26.81
CA GLN A 238 42.07 -12.15 27.96
C GLN A 238 43.57 -12.00 28.19
N GLN A 239 44.35 -13.08 28.01
CA GLN A 239 45.81 -13.05 28.06
C GLN A 239 46.40 -12.19 26.93
N ALA A 240 45.74 -12.16 25.77
CA ALA A 240 46.09 -11.26 24.67
C ALA A 240 45.71 -9.79 24.93
N GLY A 241 45.06 -9.48 26.06
CA GLY A 241 44.63 -8.13 26.43
C GLY A 241 43.29 -7.70 25.81
N PHE A 242 42.56 -8.61 25.17
CA PHE A 242 41.26 -8.30 24.59
C PHE A 242 40.19 -8.19 25.68
N THR A 243 39.59 -7.00 25.79
CA THR A 243 38.59 -6.66 26.83
C THR A 243 37.32 -6.02 26.26
N THR A 244 37.21 -5.93 24.93
CA THR A 244 36.04 -5.32 24.25
C THR A 244 34.78 -6.11 24.57
N ALA A 245 33.71 -5.40 24.96
CA ALA A 245 32.41 -6.00 25.17
C ALA A 245 31.83 -6.57 23.86
N LEU A 246 31.35 -7.82 23.91
CA LEU A 246 30.76 -8.47 22.75
C LEU A 246 29.35 -7.93 22.47
N PRO A 247 28.97 -7.71 21.20
CA PRO A 247 27.60 -7.41 20.84
C PRO A 247 26.66 -8.54 21.26
N ALA A 248 25.40 -8.23 21.56
CA ALA A 248 24.42 -9.22 22.06
C ALA A 248 24.15 -10.42 21.11
N PHE A 249 24.49 -10.28 19.83
CA PHE A 249 24.34 -11.31 18.80
C PHE A 249 25.62 -12.12 18.54
N VAL A 250 26.68 -11.88 19.32
CA VAL A 250 27.91 -12.68 19.35
C VAL A 250 27.89 -13.49 20.64
N GLN A 251 27.95 -14.82 20.52
CA GLN A 251 27.96 -15.74 21.65
C GLN A 251 29.32 -15.72 22.36
N ASP A 252 30.39 -15.91 21.59
CA ASP A 252 31.76 -15.96 22.10
C ASP A 252 32.78 -15.73 20.97
N ILE A 253 34.00 -15.36 21.35
CA ILE A 253 35.17 -15.33 20.47
C ILE A 253 36.27 -16.15 21.13
N THR A 254 36.76 -17.18 20.45
CA THR A 254 37.78 -18.10 20.97
C THR A 254 39.01 -18.12 20.06
N ILE A 255 40.14 -18.57 20.61
CA ILE A 255 41.38 -18.79 19.86
C ILE A 255 41.81 -20.25 19.96
N ASN A 256 42.15 -20.84 18.82
CA ASN A 256 42.79 -22.15 18.77
C ASN A 256 44.30 -22.01 19.06
N ARG A 257 44.79 -22.72 20.07
CA ARG A 257 46.18 -22.62 20.55
C ARG A 257 47.20 -23.24 19.61
N ASP A 258 46.79 -24.16 18.75
CA ASP A 258 47.70 -24.90 17.87
C ASP A 258 48.02 -24.11 16.60
N ASN A 259 47.06 -23.31 16.11
CA ASN A 259 47.17 -22.62 14.82
C ASN A 259 46.83 -21.12 14.86
N GLY A 260 46.45 -20.58 16.02
CA GLY A 260 46.15 -19.15 16.21
C GLY A 260 44.85 -18.68 15.56
N VAL A 261 44.02 -19.58 15.03
CA VAL A 261 42.74 -19.23 14.38
C VAL A 261 41.78 -18.66 15.42
N VAL A 262 41.24 -17.47 15.15
CA VAL A 262 40.23 -16.83 15.97
C VAL A 262 38.86 -17.19 15.41
N THR A 263 38.00 -17.79 16.24
CA THR A 263 36.66 -18.24 15.88
C THR A 263 35.62 -17.38 16.59
N ILE A 264 34.74 -16.75 15.81
CA ILE A 264 33.63 -15.95 16.28
C ILE A 264 32.36 -16.80 16.15
N THR A 265 31.63 -17.01 17.24
CA THR A 265 30.36 -17.74 17.24
C THR A 265 29.19 -16.77 17.41
N LEU A 266 28.19 -16.86 16.54
CA LEU A 266 27.03 -15.97 16.54
C LEU A 266 25.85 -16.58 17.31
N SER A 267 25.02 -15.72 17.91
CA SER A 267 23.81 -16.07 18.66
C SER A 267 22.55 -15.37 18.13
N ALA A 268 22.64 -14.64 17.01
CA ALA A 268 21.49 -13.97 16.42
C ALA A 268 20.47 -14.97 15.82
N PRO A 269 19.17 -14.66 15.81
CA PRO A 269 18.19 -15.42 15.05
C PRO A 269 18.65 -15.58 13.59
N GLN A 270 18.54 -16.79 13.04
CA GLN A 270 19.03 -17.21 11.71
C GLN A 270 20.55 -17.39 11.57
N LEU A 271 21.34 -16.91 12.55
CA LEU A 271 22.80 -17.05 12.61
C LEU A 271 23.28 -17.86 13.82
N ASP A 272 22.38 -18.36 14.65
CA ASP A 272 22.68 -19.06 15.90
C ASP A 272 23.58 -20.28 15.66
N GLY A 273 24.68 -20.34 16.41
CA GLY A 273 25.72 -21.37 16.29
C GLY A 273 26.57 -21.29 15.02
N LYS A 274 26.31 -20.34 14.11
CA LYS A 274 27.17 -20.14 12.93
C LYS A 274 28.45 -19.42 13.33
N THR A 275 29.52 -19.73 12.61
CA THR A 275 30.88 -19.33 12.94
C THR A 275 31.57 -18.58 11.81
N ILE A 276 32.41 -17.63 12.19
CA ILE A 276 33.33 -16.91 11.30
C ILE A 276 34.74 -17.19 11.79
N LEU A 277 35.64 -17.53 10.87
CA LEU A 277 37.02 -17.88 11.14
C LEU A 277 37.93 -16.75 10.63
N LEU A 278 38.78 -16.26 11.50
CA LEU A 278 39.90 -15.39 11.17
C LEU A 278 41.18 -16.23 11.25
N VAL A 279 41.77 -16.49 10.10
CA VAL A 279 42.93 -17.37 9.94
C VAL A 279 44.19 -16.52 9.79
N PRO A 280 45.16 -16.64 10.71
CA PRO A 280 46.41 -15.91 10.58
C PRO A 280 47.26 -16.53 9.47
N SER A 281 47.97 -15.68 8.75
CA SER A 281 49.01 -16.06 7.80
C SER A 281 50.13 -15.04 7.86
N VAL A 282 51.31 -15.38 7.34
CA VAL A 282 52.46 -14.48 7.35
C VAL A 282 52.70 -14.01 5.93
N ASP A 283 52.74 -12.69 5.74
CA ASP A 283 53.03 -12.09 4.44
C ASP A 283 54.54 -12.13 4.10
N SER A 284 54.91 -11.66 2.91
CA SER A 284 56.30 -11.59 2.47
C SER A 284 57.20 -10.69 3.34
N ASN A 285 56.60 -9.76 4.10
CA ASN A 285 57.29 -8.84 4.99
C ASN A 285 57.39 -9.38 6.43
N LYS A 286 57.02 -10.65 6.65
CA LYS A 286 56.95 -11.30 7.96
C LYS A 286 55.93 -10.65 8.91
N GLN A 287 54.91 -9.99 8.37
CA GLN A 287 53.78 -9.46 9.13
C GLN A 287 52.63 -10.46 9.17
N ILE A 288 51.92 -10.50 10.30
CA ILE A 288 50.73 -11.32 10.46
C ILE A 288 49.57 -10.63 9.72
N VAL A 289 48.99 -11.34 8.75
CA VAL A 289 47.79 -10.92 8.00
C VAL A 289 46.67 -11.93 8.20
N TRP A 290 45.45 -11.43 8.36
CA TRP A 290 44.29 -12.25 8.70
C TRP A 290 43.40 -12.49 7.48
N GLY A 291 43.22 -13.75 7.10
CA GLY A 291 42.18 -14.17 6.18
C GLY A 291 40.85 -14.35 6.90
N CYS A 292 39.75 -13.90 6.31
CA CYS A 292 38.41 -14.12 6.86
C CYS A 292 37.66 -15.14 6.02
N MET A 293 37.00 -16.10 6.65
CA MET A 293 36.12 -17.06 5.96
C MET A 293 35.05 -17.61 6.89
N SER A 294 34.02 -18.22 6.32
CA SER A 294 33.01 -18.96 7.08
C SER A 294 32.52 -20.13 6.25
N GLN A 295 32.40 -21.30 6.88
CA GLN A 295 31.84 -22.51 6.27
C GLN A 295 30.33 -22.67 6.56
N THR A 296 29.80 -21.93 7.54
CA THR A 296 28.44 -22.15 8.08
C THR A 296 27.46 -21.04 7.69
N ILE A 297 27.96 -19.86 7.31
CA ILE A 297 27.20 -18.71 6.80
C ILE A 297 27.32 -18.66 5.27
N GLU A 298 26.21 -18.46 4.57
CA GLU A 298 26.19 -18.31 3.12
C GLU A 298 26.98 -17.09 2.66
N LYS A 299 27.71 -17.22 1.54
CA LYS A 299 28.57 -16.15 0.98
C LYS A 299 27.84 -14.82 0.80
N MET A 300 26.54 -14.85 0.47
CA MET A 300 25.75 -13.63 0.27
C MET A 300 25.63 -12.76 1.53
N TYR A 301 25.77 -13.32 2.75
CA TYR A 301 25.69 -12.58 4.00
C TYR A 301 27.07 -12.15 4.54
N LEU A 302 28.14 -12.66 3.95
CA LEU A 302 29.52 -12.34 4.34
C LEU A 302 30.00 -11.03 3.69
N PRO A 303 30.82 -10.23 4.38
CA PRO A 303 31.57 -9.12 3.77
C PRO A 303 32.46 -9.63 2.63
N GLN A 304 32.77 -8.79 1.64
CA GLN A 304 33.57 -9.20 0.47
C GLN A 304 34.92 -9.84 0.83
N HIS A 305 35.61 -9.33 1.85
CA HIS A 305 36.90 -9.88 2.31
C HIS A 305 36.77 -11.24 3.03
N CYS A 306 35.55 -11.66 3.38
CA CYS A 306 35.25 -12.94 4.02
C CYS A 306 34.65 -13.99 3.07
N GLN A 307 34.48 -13.67 1.77
CA GLN A 307 33.80 -14.53 0.80
C GLN A 307 34.73 -15.53 0.09
N GLN A 308 36.00 -15.59 0.49
CA GLN A 308 37.00 -16.47 -0.11
C GLN A 308 36.63 -17.94 0.15
#